data_AF-A0A2V7GQT6-F1
#
_entry.id   AF-A0A2V7GQT6-F1
#
_cell.length_a   1.000
_cell.length_b   1.000
_cell.length_c   1.000
_cell.angle_alpha   90.00
_cell.angle_beta   90.00
_cell.angle_gamma   90.00
#
_symmetry.space_group_name_H-M   'P 1'
#
loop_
_entity.id
_entity.type
_entity.pdbx_description
1 polymer ?
#
loop_
_entity_poly.entity_id
_entity_poly.type
_entity_poly.pdbx_seq_one_letter_code
_entity_poly.pdbx_strand_id
1 'polypeptide(L)'
;VINIVTGAKDALAKVLAEHDDVDAVWYFGNHAGATEVERASAGNMKRTWAEWHARDWMDARQGEGKEFLREATQVKNIWIPYGE
;
A
#
# COMPACT_ATOMS: atom_id res chain seq x y z
N VAL A 1 1.76 4.35 -15.66
CA VAL A 1 0.40 4.12 -16.21
C VAL A 1 -0.58 4.22 -15.05
N ILE A 2 -1.79 4.73 -15.26
CA ILE A 2 -2.80 4.93 -14.20
C ILE A 2 -4.13 4.34 -14.67
N ASN A 3 -4.80 3.60 -13.79
CA ASN A 3 -6.16 3.12 -13.95
C ASN A 3 -7.02 3.68 -12.80
N ILE A 4 -8.24 4.11 -13.08
CA ILE A 4 -9.15 4.68 -12.08
C ILE A 4 -10.46 3.88 -12.10
N VAL A 5 -10.86 3.39 -10.92
CA VAL A 5 -12.10 2.64 -10.71
C VAL A 5 -12.91 3.34 -9.62
N THR A 6 -14.22 3.47 -9.81
CA THR A 6 -15.13 4.12 -8.85
C THR A 6 -16.14 3.12 -8.30
N GLY A 7 -16.58 3.32 -7.06
CA GLY A 7 -17.52 2.44 -6.37
C GLY A 7 -17.40 2.57 -4.85
N ALA A 8 -18.00 1.62 -4.12
CA ALA A 8 -17.92 1.59 -2.67
C ALA A 8 -16.49 1.26 -2.22
N LYS A 9 -15.82 2.23 -1.56
CA LYS A 9 -14.40 2.17 -1.19
C LYS A 9 -14.03 0.88 -0.47
N ASP A 10 -14.73 0.55 0.61
CA ASP A 10 -14.35 -0.57 1.49
C ASP A 10 -14.59 -1.92 0.79
N ALA A 11 -15.60 -2.02 -0.07
CA ALA A 11 -15.84 -3.20 -0.88
C ALA A 11 -14.74 -3.40 -1.94
N LEU A 12 -14.35 -2.33 -2.65
CA LEU A 12 -13.26 -2.36 -3.63
C LEU A 12 -11.90 -2.65 -2.96
N ALA A 13 -11.64 -2.04 -1.80
CA ALA A 13 -10.42 -2.25 -1.04
C ALA A 13 -10.26 -3.71 -0.60
N LYS A 14 -11.36 -4.35 -0.15
CA LYS A 14 -11.35 -5.77 0.18
C LYS A 14 -10.99 -6.64 -1.03
N VAL A 15 -11.62 -6.40 -2.19
CA VAL A 15 -11.33 -7.16 -3.42
C VAL A 15 -9.86 -7.01 -3.83
N LEU A 16 -9.29 -5.80 -3.76
CA LEU A 16 -7.87 -5.58 -4.03
C LEU A 16 -6.95 -6.27 -3.01
N ALA A 17 -7.33 -6.28 -1.73
CA ALA A 17 -6.58 -6.94 -0.67
C ALA A 17 -6.56 -8.47 -0.82
N GLU A 18 -7.63 -9.07 -1.33
CA GLU A 18 -7.73 -10.51 -1.61
C GLU A 18 -7.03 -10.93 -2.92
N HIS A 19 -6.68 -9.99 -3.81
CA HIS A 19 -6.16 -10.31 -5.13
C HIS A 19 -4.71 -10.81 -5.08
N ASP A 20 -4.43 -12.00 -5.63
CA ASP A 20 -3.09 -12.61 -5.55
C ASP A 20 -2.05 -11.90 -6.43
N ASP A 21 -2.46 -11.36 -7.57
CA ASP A 21 -1.58 -10.66 -8.54
C ASP A 21 -1.36 -9.16 -8.20
N VAL A 22 -1.75 -8.74 -6.99
CA VAL A 22 -1.46 -7.40 -6.48
C VAL A 22 -0.36 -7.49 -5.44
N ASP A 23 0.76 -6.80 -5.69
CA ASP A 23 1.95 -6.87 -4.82
C ASP A 23 1.82 -6.02 -3.54
N ALA A 24 1.00 -4.96 -3.58
CA ALA A 24 0.79 -4.06 -2.44
C ALA A 24 -0.56 -3.34 -2.51
N VAL A 25 -1.15 -3.04 -1.35
CA VAL A 25 -2.38 -2.26 -1.22
C VAL A 25 -2.20 -1.13 -0.22
N TRP A 26 -2.60 0.09 -0.63
CA TRP A 26 -2.66 1.25 0.26
C TRP A 26 -4.11 1.60 0.54
N TYR A 27 -4.45 1.75 1.81
CA TYR A 27 -5.81 2.04 2.26
C TYR A 27 -5.83 3.19 3.27
N PHE A 28 -6.64 4.21 2.99
CA PHE A 28 -6.86 5.36 3.86
C PHE A 28 -8.35 5.49 4.15
N GLY A 29 -8.76 5.27 5.39
CA GLY A 29 -10.18 5.20 5.73
C GLY A 29 -10.50 5.01 7.20
N ASN A 30 -11.52 4.21 7.48
CA ASN A 30 -11.90 3.90 8.86
C ASN A 30 -11.08 2.70 9.39
N HIS A 31 -11.01 2.59 10.72
CA HIS A 31 -10.26 1.53 11.40
C HIS A 31 -10.72 0.12 11.01
N ALA A 32 -12.03 -0.10 10.85
CA ALA A 32 -12.56 -1.42 10.50
C ALA A 32 -12.09 -1.88 9.10
N GLY A 33 -12.10 -0.98 8.11
CA GLY A 33 -11.60 -1.26 6.77
C GLY A 33 -10.09 -1.45 6.74
N ALA A 34 -9.33 -0.71 7.55
CA ALA A 34 -7.88 -0.93 7.68
C ALA A 34 -7.59 -2.35 8.21
N THR A 35 -8.28 -2.75 9.28
CA THR A 35 -8.18 -4.11 9.84
C THR A 35 -8.55 -5.19 8.81
N GLU A 36 -9.60 -4.98 8.02
CA GLU A 36 -10.01 -5.96 7.01
C GLU A 36 -9.01 -6.06 5.86
N VAL A 37 -8.46 -4.93 5.38
CA VAL A 37 -7.43 -4.92 4.34
C VAL A 37 -6.18 -5.70 4.79
N GLU A 38 -5.72 -5.46 6.01
CA GLU A 38 -4.56 -6.17 6.57
C GLU A 38 -4.83 -7.67 6.71
N ARG A 39 -6.02 -8.05 7.22
CA ARG A 39 -6.43 -9.44 7.36
C ARG A 39 -6.51 -10.15 6.00
N ALA A 40 -7.17 -9.55 5.02
CA ALA A 40 -7.37 -10.14 3.70
C ALA A 40 -6.05 -10.28 2.92
N SER A 41 -5.11 -9.34 3.13
CA SER A 41 -3.78 -9.35 2.51
C SER A 41 -2.88 -10.51 2.97
N ALA A 42 -3.23 -11.18 4.08
CA ALA A 42 -2.47 -12.33 4.57
C ALA A 42 -2.45 -13.54 3.61
N GLY A 43 -3.35 -13.59 2.61
CA GLY A 43 -3.42 -14.68 1.63
C GLY A 43 -2.13 -14.88 0.82
N ASN A 44 -1.55 -13.78 0.29
CA ASN A 44 -0.27 -13.80 -0.43
C ASN A 44 0.83 -13.00 0.29
N MET A 45 0.56 -12.53 1.51
CA MET A 45 1.43 -11.65 2.29
C MET A 45 1.86 -10.37 1.54
N LYS A 46 1.00 -9.83 0.67
CA LYS A 46 1.21 -8.53 0.02
C LYS A 46 1.42 -7.45 1.07
N ARG A 47 2.21 -6.45 0.71
CA ARG A 47 2.52 -5.35 1.61
C ARG A 47 1.30 -4.43 1.75
N THR A 48 0.97 -4.05 2.98
CA THR A 48 -0.14 -3.13 3.26
C THR A 48 0.38 -1.83 3.87
N TRP A 49 -0.13 -0.71 3.38
CA TRP A 49 -0.05 0.58 4.05
C TRP A 49 -1.48 1.03 4.38
N ALA A 50 -1.93 0.69 5.59
CA ALA A 50 -3.29 0.93 6.04
C ALA A 50 -3.30 1.99 7.16
N GLU A 51 -3.95 3.13 6.91
CA GLU A 51 -4.04 4.24 7.85
C GLU A 51 -5.50 4.64 8.08
N TRP A 52 -5.85 4.86 9.35
CA TRP A 52 -7.20 5.27 9.77
C TRP A 52 -7.23 6.63 10.49
N HIS A 53 -6.09 7.31 10.54
CA HIS A 53 -6.01 8.69 10.97
C HIS A 53 -6.20 9.62 9.76
N ALA A 54 -6.76 10.80 9.99
CA ALA A 54 -6.94 11.78 8.93
C ALA A 54 -5.57 12.26 8.45
N ARG A 55 -5.32 12.10 7.14
CA ARG A 55 -4.14 12.62 6.44
C ARG A 55 -4.52 13.86 5.67
N ASP A 56 -3.75 14.94 5.81
CA ASP A 56 -3.91 16.12 4.97
C ASP A 56 -3.17 15.93 3.65
N TRP A 57 -3.93 15.63 2.58
CA TRP A 57 -3.38 15.43 1.24
C TRP A 57 -2.85 16.70 0.58
N MET A 58 -3.20 17.87 1.12
CA MET A 58 -2.74 19.17 0.63
C MET A 58 -1.49 19.68 1.37
N ASP A 59 -1.12 19.06 2.51
CA ASP A 59 0.16 19.30 3.18
C ASP A 59 1.24 18.44 2.53
N ALA A 60 2.23 19.06 1.89
CA ALA A 60 3.32 18.35 1.21
C ALA A 60 4.13 17.41 2.14
N ARG A 61 4.09 17.62 3.46
CA ARG A 61 4.75 16.73 4.42
C ARG A 61 4.00 15.41 4.63
N GLN A 62 2.72 15.37 4.26
CA GLN A 62 1.81 14.24 4.46
C GLN A 62 1.31 13.67 3.13
N GLY A 63 1.10 14.49 2.10
CA GLY A 63 0.56 14.07 0.81
C GLY A 63 1.58 13.55 -0.19
N GLU A 64 2.89 13.73 0.07
CA GLU A 64 3.96 13.33 -0.85
C GLU A 64 5.29 13.00 -0.15
N GLY A 65 6.32 12.70 -0.94
CA GLY A 65 7.71 12.63 -0.48
C GLY A 65 8.22 11.23 -0.16
N LYS A 66 9.14 11.14 0.81
CA LYS A 66 9.97 9.94 1.07
C LYS A 66 9.16 8.74 1.57
N GLU A 67 8.07 8.97 2.31
CA GLU A 67 7.21 7.89 2.80
C GLU A 67 6.56 7.13 1.63
N PHE A 68 6.01 7.85 0.64
CA PHE A 68 5.44 7.26 -0.56
C PHE A 68 6.48 6.47 -1.37
N LEU A 69 7.70 7.01 -1.52
CA LEU A 69 8.79 6.30 -2.18
C LEU A 69 9.17 5.02 -1.42
N ARG A 70 9.17 5.05 -0.09
CA ARG A 70 9.42 3.87 0.74
C ARG A 70 8.31 2.83 0.55
N GLU A 71 7.06 3.24 0.48
CA GLU A 71 5.90 2.38 0.24
C GLU A 71 5.83 1.81 -1.18
N ALA A 72 6.33 2.55 -2.17
CA ALA A 72 6.28 2.17 -3.58
C ALA A 72 7.50 1.36 -4.08
N THR A 73 8.53 1.18 -3.25
CA THR A 73 9.78 0.52 -3.66
C THR A 73 10.16 -0.63 -2.75
N GLN A 74 10.93 -1.56 -3.30
CA GLN A 74 11.54 -2.68 -2.59
C GLN A 74 13.06 -2.63 -2.77
N VAL A 75 13.78 -3.02 -1.72
CA VAL A 75 15.24 -3.08 -1.76
C VAL A 75 15.66 -4.44 -2.31
N LYS A 76 16.34 -4.42 -3.45
CA LYS A 76 17.00 -5.61 -4.01
C LYS A 76 18.51 -5.49 -3.79
N ASN A 77 19.01 -6.14 -2.75
CA ASN A 77 20.45 -6.16 -2.48
C ASN A 77 21.16 -7.15 -3.41
N ILE A 78 22.09 -6.67 -4.22
CA ILE A 78 22.91 -7.46 -5.14
C ILE A 78 24.35 -7.41 -4.65
N TRP A 79 24.91 -8.58 -4.33
CA TRP A 79 26.30 -8.70 -3.92
C TRP A 79 27.13 -9.06 -5.13
N ILE A 80 28.12 -8.22 -5.43
CA ILE A 80 29.10 -8.45 -6.49
C ILE A 80 30.48 -8.67 -5.86
N PRO A 81 31.32 -9.56 -6.40
CA PRO A 81 32.71 -9.65 -5.98
C PRO A 81 33.40 -8.29 -6.11
N TYR A 82 34.14 -7.89 -5.09
CA TYR A 82 34.98 -6.70 -5.10
C TYR A 82 36.39 -7.10 -4.64
N GLY A 83 37.40 -6.86 -5.47
CA GLY A 83 38.80 -7.20 -5.16
C GLY A 83 39.55 -6.02 -4.55
N GLU A 84 40.45 -6.31 -3.62
CA GLU A 84 41.68 -5.50 -3.45
C GLU A 84 42.75 -6.03 -4.39
#